data_AF-A0A1V6DWL2-F1
#
_entry.id   AF-A0A1V6DWL2-F1
#
_cell.length_a   1.000
_cell.length_b   1.000
_cell.length_c   1.000
_cell.angle_alpha   90.00
_cell.angle_beta   90.00
_cell.angle_gamma   90.00
#
_symmetry.space_group_name_H-M   'P 1'
#
loop_
_entity.id
_entity.type
_entity.pdbx_description
1 polymer ?
#
loop_
_entity_poly.entity_id
_entity_poly.type
_entity_poly.pdbx_seq_one_letter_code
_entity_poly.pdbx_strand_id
1 'polypeptide(L)'
;MYGGSALRIIHGLDRMSVDLDFEVPHAITEKFLEELKKEVEGYFVNTYGADSDFLTIKITTGRGLLLKFHVGKELSLGNPSNQVHVKIDLNHFVAPKTVTERRPINRDQLSFVILTYNMRALMASKLAAIFLRGPRGVGDVVYEEKGRDIYDLLWYMGKKIVPDFDYMTAKGIDVKDPRTLFDKLTLQMNKVSDKNLKNDLTPLFVDQKFISNWLKNWRESYFRLLNEYKIHTIKNLESVGISRDFNMDVFSDVFSFIYWFNTEEESSVRVVYRISDYWINFRDGDLAIDVDKKLEDKMEFNGNGWSSRPTFQDKLKRYATLFYQKTEKYFKKTNHIMLGDVIITKVIRMTADNLNQKEQIVLNKSALLSCELDDLLK
;
A
#
# COMPACT_ATOMS: atom_id res chain seq x y z
N MET A 1 12.43 -0.60 0.20
CA MET A 1 12.19 -1.97 -0.31
C MET A 1 10.76 -2.07 -0.80
N TYR A 2 10.52 -2.78 -1.89
CA TYR A 2 9.18 -3.06 -2.42
C TYR A 2 9.14 -4.45 -3.07
N GLY A 3 8.05 -4.80 -3.76
CA GLY A 3 7.96 -6.05 -4.51
C GLY A 3 7.70 -7.30 -3.66
N GLY A 4 7.98 -8.47 -4.25
CA GLY A 4 7.60 -9.77 -3.69
C GLY A 4 8.26 -10.10 -2.35
N SER A 5 9.50 -9.65 -2.15
CA SER A 5 10.23 -9.92 -0.90
C SER A 5 9.76 -9.02 0.23
N ALA A 6 9.35 -7.77 -0.06
CA ALA A 6 8.70 -6.92 0.93
C ALA A 6 7.38 -7.55 1.38
N LEU A 7 6.57 -8.03 0.43
CA LEU A 7 5.34 -8.77 0.70
C LEU A 7 5.55 -10.03 1.57
N ARG A 8 6.56 -10.85 1.24
CA ARG A 8 6.88 -12.08 1.98
C ARG A 8 7.35 -11.78 3.40
N ILE A 9 8.36 -10.92 3.55
CA ILE A 9 9.04 -10.67 4.83
C ILE A 9 8.16 -9.86 5.78
N ILE A 10 7.47 -8.83 5.27
CA ILE A 10 6.73 -7.87 6.11
C ILE A 10 5.28 -8.29 6.29
N HIS A 11 4.67 -8.88 5.25
CA HIS A 11 3.22 -9.08 5.21
C HIS A 11 2.76 -10.54 5.09
N GLY A 12 3.70 -11.50 5.08
CA GLY A 12 3.38 -12.92 5.10
C GLY A 12 2.76 -13.46 3.81
N LEU A 13 3.14 -12.92 2.64
CA LEU A 13 2.80 -13.52 1.34
C LEU A 13 3.23 -14.99 1.29
N ASP A 14 2.39 -15.91 0.82
CA ASP A 14 2.66 -17.35 0.98
C ASP A 14 3.45 -18.03 -0.16
N ARG A 15 4.26 -17.25 -0.89
CA ARG A 15 5.19 -17.78 -1.89
C ARG A 15 6.61 -17.33 -1.63
N MET A 16 7.58 -18.12 -2.09
CA MET A 16 8.98 -17.69 -2.10
C MET A 16 9.18 -16.48 -3.02
N SER A 17 10.15 -15.65 -2.66
CA SER A 17 10.61 -14.51 -3.44
C SER A 17 12.13 -14.47 -3.40
N VAL A 18 12.76 -14.26 -4.56
CA VAL A 18 14.21 -14.45 -4.76
C VAL A 18 14.94 -13.11 -4.91
N ASP A 19 14.25 -12.09 -5.41
CA ASP A 19 14.80 -10.76 -5.69
C ASP A 19 14.49 -9.79 -4.53
N LEU A 20 15.45 -8.96 -4.14
CA LEU A 20 15.27 -7.83 -3.22
C LEU A 20 15.19 -6.54 -4.05
N ASP A 21 13.96 -6.03 -4.22
CA ASP A 21 13.71 -4.83 -5.03
C ASP A 21 13.72 -3.55 -4.16
N PHE A 22 14.41 -2.52 -4.64
CA PHE A 22 14.48 -1.20 -4.00
C PHE A 22 14.24 -0.09 -5.02
N GLU A 23 13.43 0.90 -4.64
CA GLU A 23 13.38 2.17 -5.36
C GLU A 23 14.24 3.18 -4.60
N VAL A 24 15.12 3.88 -5.33
CA VAL A 24 16.06 4.86 -4.78
C VAL A 24 15.85 6.23 -5.41
N PRO A 25 16.06 7.33 -4.66
CA PRO A 25 15.80 8.68 -5.15
C PRO A 25 16.96 9.31 -5.94
N HIS A 26 18.03 8.54 -6.20
CA HIS A 26 19.22 9.01 -6.90
C HIS A 26 19.48 8.13 -8.13
N ALA A 27 20.20 8.69 -9.10
CA ALA A 27 20.69 7.92 -10.23
C ALA A 27 21.62 6.79 -9.75
N ILE A 28 21.43 5.60 -10.31
CA ILE A 28 22.26 4.43 -10.02
C ILE A 28 23.49 4.51 -10.94
N THR A 29 24.62 4.90 -10.38
CA THR A 29 25.90 5.02 -11.10
C THR A 29 26.77 3.80 -10.86
N GLU A 30 27.73 3.56 -11.75
CA GLU A 30 28.73 2.48 -11.57
C GLU A 30 29.50 2.65 -10.26
N LYS A 31 29.94 3.88 -9.95
CA LYS A 31 30.60 4.20 -8.68
C LYS A 31 29.74 3.82 -7.47
N PHE A 32 28.44 4.16 -7.49
CA PHE A 32 27.52 3.80 -6.42
C PHE A 32 27.40 2.27 -6.25
N LEU A 33 27.34 1.52 -7.36
CA LEU A 33 27.26 0.06 -7.33
C LEU A 33 28.54 -0.58 -6.81
N GLU A 34 29.71 -0.02 -7.14
CA GLU A 34 30.99 -0.49 -6.62
C GLU A 34 31.14 -0.20 -5.12
N GLU A 35 30.70 0.98 -4.66
CA GLU A 35 30.64 1.33 -3.23
C GLU A 35 29.70 0.37 -2.49
N LEU A 36 28.47 0.18 -2.99
CA LEU A 36 27.50 -0.76 -2.41
C LEU A 36 28.05 -2.19 -2.38
N LYS A 37 28.69 -2.65 -3.47
CA LYS A 37 29.33 -3.97 -3.52
C LYS A 37 30.37 -4.11 -2.41
N LYS A 38 31.28 -3.14 -2.29
CA LYS A 38 32.36 -3.16 -1.29
C LYS A 38 31.82 -3.13 0.14
N GLU A 39 30.77 -2.35 0.41
CA GLU A 39 30.11 -2.30 1.71
C GLU A 39 29.46 -3.65 2.06
N VAL A 40 28.75 -4.26 1.12
CA VAL A 40 28.11 -5.56 1.35
C VAL A 40 29.15 -6.67 1.55
N GLU A 41 30.21 -6.72 0.73
CA GLU A 41 31.33 -7.65 0.92
C GLU A 41 31.97 -7.48 2.29
N GLY A 42 32.31 -6.23 2.66
CA GLY A 42 32.90 -5.91 3.95
C GLY A 42 32.01 -6.29 5.13
N TYR A 43 30.69 -6.06 5.02
CA TYR A 43 29.73 -6.47 6.05
C TYR A 43 29.73 -8.00 6.27
N PHE A 44 29.66 -8.79 5.18
CA PHE A 44 29.63 -10.24 5.29
C PHE A 44 30.95 -10.82 5.82
N VAL A 45 32.09 -10.31 5.35
CA VAL A 45 33.42 -10.73 5.84
C VAL A 45 33.58 -10.40 7.32
N ASN A 46 33.32 -9.14 7.73
CA ASN A 46 33.59 -8.70 9.09
C ASN A 46 32.60 -9.26 10.12
N THR A 47 31.36 -9.51 9.71
CA THR A 47 30.30 -9.96 10.64
C THR A 47 30.23 -11.49 10.74
N TYR A 48 30.44 -12.19 9.62
CA TYR A 48 30.21 -13.64 9.53
C TYR A 48 31.45 -14.44 9.14
N GLY A 49 32.59 -13.80 8.88
CA GLY A 49 33.77 -14.48 8.33
C GLY A 49 33.53 -15.04 6.92
N ALA A 50 32.53 -14.52 6.21
CA ALA A 50 32.14 -15.00 4.89
C ALA A 50 33.09 -14.44 3.81
N ASP A 51 34.17 -15.16 3.57
CA ASP A 51 35.15 -14.86 2.54
C ASP A 51 34.66 -15.20 1.11
N SER A 52 35.56 -15.08 0.13
CA SER A 52 35.24 -15.32 -1.29
C SER A 52 34.83 -16.75 -1.61
N ASP A 53 35.25 -17.73 -0.79
CA ASP A 53 34.89 -19.13 -0.95
C ASP A 53 33.45 -19.37 -0.53
N PHE A 54 32.93 -18.55 0.41
CA PHE A 54 31.54 -18.58 0.84
C PHE A 54 30.61 -17.70 -0.02
N LEU A 55 31.01 -16.45 -0.30
CA LEU A 55 30.17 -15.46 -0.99
C LEU A 55 30.95 -14.73 -2.09
N THR A 56 30.40 -14.72 -3.30
CA THR A 56 30.87 -13.84 -4.37
C THR A 56 29.78 -12.86 -4.79
N ILE A 57 30.11 -11.57 -4.87
CA ILE A 57 29.18 -10.51 -5.29
C ILE A 57 29.59 -9.98 -6.66
N LYS A 58 28.61 -9.84 -7.57
CA LYS A 58 28.81 -9.24 -8.89
C LYS A 58 27.83 -8.11 -9.13
N ILE A 59 28.27 -7.04 -9.77
CA ILE A 59 27.36 -6.02 -10.29
C ILE A 59 26.58 -6.57 -11.47
N THR A 60 25.25 -6.37 -11.49
CA THR A 60 24.37 -6.82 -12.57
C THR A 60 23.81 -5.65 -13.37
N THR A 61 23.94 -5.70 -14.69
CA THR A 61 23.16 -4.90 -15.66
C THR A 61 23.07 -3.39 -15.34
N GLY A 62 24.08 -2.83 -14.65
CA GLY A 62 24.10 -1.44 -14.18
C GLY A 62 22.99 -1.05 -13.19
N ARG A 63 22.28 -2.02 -12.61
CA ARG A 63 21.07 -1.78 -11.79
C ARG A 63 21.00 -2.61 -10.50
N GLY A 64 22.12 -3.17 -10.04
CA GLY A 64 22.08 -3.94 -8.80
C GLY A 64 23.25 -4.88 -8.60
N LEU A 65 23.09 -5.79 -7.63
CA LEU A 65 24.08 -6.78 -7.23
C LEU A 65 23.49 -8.20 -7.31
N LEU A 66 24.31 -9.17 -7.67
CA LEU A 66 24.04 -10.60 -7.56
C LEU A 66 24.98 -11.19 -6.52
N LEU A 67 24.41 -11.62 -5.41
CA LEU A 67 25.09 -12.33 -4.34
C LEU A 67 25.00 -13.83 -4.61
N LYS A 68 26.14 -14.49 -4.70
CA LYS A 68 26.26 -15.93 -4.95
C LYS A 68 26.85 -16.62 -3.73
N PHE A 69 26.02 -17.31 -2.98
CA PHE A 69 26.42 -18.11 -1.82
C PHE A 69 26.80 -19.51 -2.28
N HIS A 70 28.02 -19.96 -2.03
CA HIS A 70 28.55 -21.27 -2.47
C HIS A 70 28.26 -22.38 -1.44
N VAL A 71 27.01 -22.47 -1.00
CA VAL A 71 26.57 -23.35 0.10
C VAL A 71 25.86 -24.61 -0.38
N GLY A 72 25.78 -24.83 -1.69
CA GLY A 72 24.91 -25.89 -2.24
C GLY A 72 25.36 -27.30 -1.91
N LYS A 73 26.67 -27.54 -1.72
CA LYS A 73 27.20 -28.85 -1.33
C LYS A 73 26.78 -29.20 0.10
N GLU A 74 26.91 -28.24 1.00
CA GLU A 74 26.59 -28.34 2.42
C GLU A 74 25.08 -28.52 2.62
N LEU A 75 24.27 -27.79 1.83
CA LEU A 75 22.82 -27.89 1.88
C LEU A 75 22.27 -29.22 1.30
N SER A 76 23.07 -29.97 0.52
CA SER A 76 22.72 -31.30 -0.03
C SER A 76 21.33 -31.34 -0.72
N LEU A 77 20.96 -30.28 -1.44
CA LEU A 77 19.61 -30.07 -1.97
C LEU A 77 19.28 -30.91 -3.23
N GLY A 78 20.17 -31.81 -3.65
CA GLY A 78 20.00 -32.60 -4.88
C GLY A 78 19.94 -31.77 -6.17
N ASN A 79 20.36 -30.50 -6.13
CA ASN A 79 20.38 -29.60 -7.28
C ASN A 79 21.77 -29.61 -7.96
N PRO A 80 21.83 -29.46 -9.30
CA PRO A 80 23.10 -29.41 -10.03
C PRO A 80 23.91 -28.14 -9.75
N SER A 81 23.25 -27.07 -9.27
CA SER A 81 23.94 -25.84 -8.85
C SER A 81 24.40 -25.95 -7.39
N ASN A 82 25.69 -25.70 -7.15
CA ASN A 82 26.25 -25.55 -5.81
C ASN A 82 26.07 -24.12 -5.24
N GLN A 83 25.25 -23.28 -5.88
CA GLN A 83 25.09 -21.89 -5.50
C GLN A 83 23.63 -21.53 -5.22
N VAL A 84 23.43 -20.74 -4.16
CA VAL A 84 22.18 -20.02 -3.89
C VAL A 84 22.39 -18.56 -4.27
N HIS A 85 21.49 -18.01 -5.07
CA HIS A 85 21.60 -16.65 -5.58
C HIS A 85 20.56 -15.75 -4.91
N VAL A 86 21.01 -14.55 -4.50
CA VAL A 86 20.13 -13.46 -4.08
C VAL A 86 20.44 -12.27 -4.96
N LYS A 87 19.42 -11.69 -5.58
CA LYS A 87 19.57 -10.50 -6.42
C LYS A 87 19.09 -9.28 -5.65
N ILE A 88 19.88 -8.21 -5.65
CA ILE A 88 19.47 -6.86 -5.26
C ILE A 88 19.19 -6.10 -6.56
N ASP A 89 17.97 -5.62 -6.75
CA ASP A 89 17.56 -4.83 -7.92
C ASP A 89 17.21 -3.41 -7.47
N LEU A 90 17.83 -2.43 -8.12
CA LEU A 90 17.70 -1.01 -7.81
C LEU A 90 17.00 -0.31 -8.97
N ASN A 91 15.95 0.44 -8.65
CA ASN A 91 15.23 1.27 -9.62
C ASN A 91 15.29 2.72 -9.18
N HIS A 92 15.78 3.60 -10.06
CA HIS A 92 15.74 5.04 -9.81
C HIS A 92 14.31 5.54 -10.05
N PHE A 93 13.58 5.78 -8.96
CA PHE A 93 12.20 6.24 -9.02
C PHE A 93 11.79 6.87 -7.70
N VAL A 94 11.02 7.96 -7.79
CA VAL A 94 10.35 8.59 -6.66
C VAL A 94 8.92 8.90 -7.09
N ALA A 95 7.95 8.30 -6.42
CA ALA A 95 6.57 8.71 -6.55
C ALA A 95 6.29 9.86 -5.55
N PRO A 96 5.81 11.02 -6.01
CA PRO A 96 5.36 12.08 -5.12
C PRO A 96 4.26 11.56 -4.18
N LYS A 97 4.24 12.05 -2.94
CA LYS A 97 3.19 11.77 -1.93
C LYS A 97 3.03 10.30 -1.52
N THR A 98 3.89 9.39 -1.98
CA THR A 98 3.81 7.99 -1.55
C THR A 98 4.27 7.85 -0.10
N VAL A 99 3.40 7.24 0.71
CA VAL A 99 3.68 6.99 2.13
C VAL A 99 4.66 5.83 2.28
N THR A 100 5.70 6.05 3.08
CA THR A 100 6.64 5.01 3.51
C THR A 100 6.43 4.66 4.98
N GLU A 101 6.72 3.41 5.31
CA GLU A 101 6.60 2.82 6.63
C GLU A 101 7.94 2.22 7.07
N ARG A 102 8.25 2.34 8.36
CA ARG A 102 9.38 1.65 9.00
C ARG A 102 8.86 0.38 9.67
N ARG A 103 9.31 -0.77 9.22
CA ARG A 103 8.86 -2.08 9.68
C ARG A 103 9.98 -2.77 10.46
N PRO A 104 9.91 -2.83 11.80
CA PRO A 104 10.86 -3.61 12.57
C PRO A 104 10.65 -5.10 12.27
N ILE A 105 11.73 -5.78 11.92
CA ILE A 105 11.80 -7.21 11.67
C ILE A 105 12.70 -7.82 12.72
N ASN A 106 12.14 -8.72 13.51
CA ASN A 106 12.88 -9.58 14.43
C ASN A 106 12.71 -11.00 13.92
N ARG A 107 13.80 -11.59 13.45
CA ARG A 107 13.82 -12.97 12.95
C ARG A 107 15.11 -13.64 13.34
N ASP A 108 14.99 -14.74 14.07
CA ASP A 108 16.12 -15.49 14.61
C ASP A 108 17.06 -14.55 15.41
N GLN A 109 18.32 -14.43 14.99
CA GLN A 109 19.31 -13.56 15.62
C GLN A 109 19.36 -12.14 15.01
N LEU A 110 18.50 -11.86 14.02
CA LEU A 110 18.50 -10.60 13.29
C LEU A 110 17.39 -9.68 13.78
N SER A 111 17.77 -8.45 14.12
CA SER A 111 16.85 -7.35 14.42
C SER A 111 17.23 -6.15 13.56
N PHE A 112 16.33 -5.74 12.68
CA PHE A 112 16.56 -4.61 11.77
C PHE A 112 15.25 -3.94 11.36
N VAL A 113 15.33 -2.75 10.76
CA VAL A 113 14.17 -2.00 10.30
C VAL A 113 14.19 -1.93 8.78
N ILE A 114 13.11 -2.39 8.14
CA ILE A 114 12.91 -2.22 6.70
C ILE A 114 12.13 -0.93 6.46
N LEU A 115 12.67 -0.05 5.61
CA LEU A 115 11.91 1.04 5.01
C LEU A 115 11.18 0.52 3.77
N THR A 116 9.85 0.56 3.78
CA THR A 116 8.98 0.06 2.70
C THR A 116 7.90 1.07 2.36
N TYR A 117 7.26 0.93 1.21
CA TYR A 117 6.00 1.61 0.95
C TYR A 117 4.85 1.02 1.77
N ASN A 118 3.79 1.81 1.99
CA ASN A 118 2.53 1.30 2.52
C ASN A 118 1.88 0.28 1.56
N MET A 119 0.87 -0.45 2.03
CA MET A 119 0.25 -1.53 1.25
C MET A 119 -0.38 -1.05 -0.06
N ARG A 120 -0.96 0.17 -0.08
CA ARG A 120 -1.59 0.77 -1.27
C ARG A 120 -0.59 1.00 -2.39
N ALA A 121 0.57 1.57 -2.06
CA ALA A 121 1.64 1.80 -3.03
C ALA A 121 2.35 0.50 -3.45
N LEU A 122 2.47 -0.47 -2.54
CA LEU A 122 2.94 -1.81 -2.91
C LEU A 122 1.98 -2.48 -3.92
N MET A 123 0.67 -2.37 -3.74
CA MET A 123 -0.32 -2.83 -4.73
C MET A 123 -0.24 -2.05 -6.04
N ALA A 124 -0.12 -0.71 -5.99
CA ALA A 124 0.04 0.12 -7.17
C ALA A 124 1.28 -0.27 -7.98
N SER A 125 2.41 -0.55 -7.32
CA SER A 125 3.63 -1.05 -7.95
C SER A 125 3.41 -2.40 -8.66
N LYS A 126 2.54 -3.25 -8.09
CA LYS A 126 2.18 -4.55 -8.68
C LYS A 126 1.32 -4.38 -9.94
N LEU A 127 0.30 -3.52 -9.88
CA LEU A 127 -0.50 -3.17 -11.06
C LEU A 127 0.36 -2.53 -12.14
N ALA A 128 1.28 -1.64 -11.77
CA ALA A 128 2.21 -1.05 -12.72
C ALA A 128 3.10 -2.09 -13.39
N ALA A 129 3.59 -3.08 -12.64
CA ALA A 129 4.33 -4.20 -13.22
C ALA A 129 3.49 -5.06 -14.17
N ILE A 130 2.18 -5.21 -13.92
CA ILE A 130 1.26 -5.94 -14.81
C ILE A 130 0.99 -5.15 -16.10
N PHE A 131 0.79 -3.83 -16.01
CA PHE A 131 0.42 -3.01 -17.17
C PHE A 131 1.60 -2.60 -18.04
N LEU A 132 2.77 -2.34 -17.45
CA LEU A 132 3.89 -1.70 -18.15
C LEU A 132 4.98 -2.68 -18.58
N ARG A 133 4.93 -3.93 -18.11
CA ARG A 133 5.98 -4.88 -18.44
C ARG A 133 5.84 -5.32 -19.89
N GLY A 134 6.95 -5.26 -20.63
CA GLY A 134 7.03 -5.73 -22.00
C GLY A 134 7.15 -7.26 -22.10
N PRO A 135 7.06 -7.80 -23.33
CA PRO A 135 7.18 -9.23 -23.60
C PRO A 135 8.49 -9.81 -23.06
N ARG A 136 8.42 -11.00 -22.48
CA ARG A 136 9.53 -11.74 -21.90
C ARG A 136 9.66 -13.12 -22.53
N GLY A 137 10.84 -13.42 -23.09
CA GLY A 137 11.18 -14.77 -23.52
C GLY A 137 11.43 -15.71 -22.32
N VAL A 138 10.81 -16.88 -22.34
CA VAL A 138 11.12 -18.05 -21.49
C VAL A 138 11.31 -19.24 -22.42
N GLY A 139 12.57 -19.59 -22.72
CA GLY A 139 12.89 -20.48 -23.84
C GLY A 139 12.51 -19.83 -25.17
N ASP A 140 11.85 -20.59 -26.06
CA ASP A 140 11.36 -20.10 -27.36
C ASP A 140 10.00 -19.38 -27.27
N VAL A 141 9.40 -19.30 -26.07
CA VAL A 141 8.05 -18.72 -25.88
C VAL A 141 8.16 -17.33 -25.27
N VAL A 142 7.45 -16.37 -25.84
CA VAL A 142 7.37 -15.00 -25.32
C VAL A 142 6.05 -14.85 -24.57
N TYR A 143 6.13 -14.45 -23.29
CA TYR A 143 4.99 -14.16 -22.43
C TYR A 143 4.91 -12.67 -22.14
N GLU A 144 3.70 -12.11 -22.10
CA GLU A 144 3.49 -10.69 -21.77
C GLU A 144 3.51 -10.47 -20.24
N GLU A 145 3.31 -11.54 -19.46
CA GLU A 145 3.11 -11.49 -18.01
C GLU A 145 4.08 -12.40 -17.22
N LYS A 146 4.27 -12.10 -15.92
CA LYS A 146 4.87 -13.03 -14.95
C LYS A 146 3.78 -13.59 -14.04
N GLY A 147 3.62 -14.91 -13.99
CA GLY A 147 2.57 -15.57 -13.21
C GLY A 147 2.54 -15.17 -11.73
N ARG A 148 3.70 -14.94 -11.11
CA ARG A 148 3.81 -14.45 -9.73
C ARG A 148 3.20 -13.08 -9.48
N ASP A 149 3.11 -12.23 -10.50
CA ASP A 149 2.45 -10.94 -10.33
C ASP A 149 0.93 -11.11 -10.24
N ILE A 150 0.36 -12.09 -10.95
CA ILE A 150 -1.05 -12.44 -10.85
C ILE A 150 -1.37 -13.01 -9.47
N TYR A 151 -0.50 -13.89 -8.96
CA TYR A 151 -0.64 -14.40 -7.59
C TYR A 151 -0.62 -13.28 -6.54
N ASP A 152 0.36 -12.38 -6.63
CA ASP A 152 0.45 -11.25 -5.70
C ASP A 152 -0.76 -10.32 -5.81
N LEU A 153 -1.21 -10.04 -7.04
CA LEU A 153 -2.41 -9.22 -7.28
C LEU A 153 -3.62 -9.84 -6.56
N LEU A 154 -3.89 -11.12 -6.75
CA LEU A 154 -5.02 -11.80 -6.10
C LEU A 154 -4.85 -11.81 -4.57
N TRP A 155 -3.61 -11.88 -4.07
CA TRP A 155 -3.33 -11.75 -2.65
C TRP A 155 -3.67 -10.35 -2.11
N TYR A 156 -3.34 -9.27 -2.84
CA TYR A 156 -3.79 -7.91 -2.49
C TYR A 156 -5.31 -7.78 -2.58
N MET A 157 -5.90 -8.35 -3.62
CA MET A 157 -7.34 -8.30 -3.85
C MET A 157 -8.12 -9.01 -2.74
N GLY A 158 -7.63 -10.16 -2.27
CA GLY A 158 -8.18 -10.87 -1.12
C GLY A 158 -8.11 -10.11 0.20
N LYS A 159 -7.31 -9.04 0.27
CA LYS A 159 -7.22 -8.12 1.40
C LYS A 159 -7.96 -6.80 1.15
N LYS A 160 -8.65 -6.65 0.01
CA LYS A 160 -9.39 -5.45 -0.38
C LYS A 160 -8.54 -4.18 -0.38
N ILE A 161 -7.25 -4.31 -0.72
CA ILE A 161 -6.35 -3.16 -0.79
C ILE A 161 -6.74 -2.30 -1.99
N VAL A 162 -6.85 -0.99 -1.81
CA VAL A 162 -7.05 -0.05 -2.93
C VAL A 162 -5.69 0.49 -3.36
N PRO A 163 -5.32 0.46 -4.65
CA PRO A 163 -4.03 0.96 -5.08
C PRO A 163 -3.87 2.45 -4.80
N ASP A 164 -2.62 2.88 -4.61
CA ASP A 164 -2.26 4.30 -4.54
C ASP A 164 -2.25 4.89 -5.96
N PHE A 165 -3.24 5.74 -6.25
CA PHE A 165 -3.41 6.37 -7.56
C PHE A 165 -2.31 7.39 -7.89
N ASP A 166 -1.72 8.05 -6.89
CA ASP A 166 -0.61 8.97 -7.13
C ASP A 166 0.63 8.20 -7.57
N TYR A 167 0.89 7.06 -6.93
CA TYR A 167 1.96 6.15 -7.36
C TYR A 167 1.76 5.67 -8.80
N MET A 168 0.54 5.26 -9.17
CA MET A 168 0.23 4.81 -10.53
C MET A 168 0.39 5.93 -11.56
N THR A 169 -0.07 7.14 -11.23
CA THR A 169 0.08 8.34 -12.07
C THR A 169 1.56 8.67 -12.27
N ALA A 170 2.37 8.59 -11.21
CA ALA A 170 3.83 8.80 -11.28
C ALA A 170 4.55 7.76 -12.14
N LYS A 171 4.00 6.54 -12.27
CA LYS A 171 4.46 5.51 -13.22
C LYS A 171 3.95 5.71 -14.66
N GLY A 172 3.18 6.77 -14.92
CA GLY A 172 2.62 7.08 -16.24
C GLY A 172 1.35 6.30 -16.59
N ILE A 173 0.65 5.78 -15.58
CA ILE A 173 -0.62 5.06 -15.78
C ILE A 173 -1.78 6.00 -15.48
N ASP A 174 -2.66 6.19 -16.47
CA ASP A 174 -3.86 7.02 -16.27
C ASP A 174 -4.90 6.27 -15.42
N VAL A 175 -5.17 6.84 -14.24
CA VAL A 175 -6.06 6.29 -13.20
C VAL A 175 -7.14 7.30 -12.77
N LYS A 176 -7.41 8.33 -13.58
CA LYS A 176 -8.48 9.31 -13.29
C LYS A 176 -9.84 8.64 -13.10
N ASP A 177 -10.05 7.51 -13.77
CA ASP A 177 -11.22 6.66 -13.61
C ASP A 177 -10.81 5.26 -13.10
N PRO A 178 -11.07 4.94 -11.81
CA PRO A 178 -10.89 3.61 -11.25
C PRO A 178 -11.66 2.49 -11.97
N ARG A 179 -12.83 2.75 -12.58
CA ARG A 179 -13.55 1.73 -13.37
C ARG A 179 -12.72 1.32 -14.58
N THR A 180 -12.31 2.30 -15.38
CA THR A 180 -11.44 2.08 -16.55
C THR A 180 -10.16 1.30 -16.17
N LEU A 181 -9.60 1.54 -14.98
CA LEU A 181 -8.45 0.78 -14.48
C LEU A 181 -8.76 -0.71 -14.31
N PHE A 182 -9.87 -1.04 -13.65
CA PHE A 182 -10.29 -2.43 -13.41
C PHE A 182 -10.79 -3.12 -14.69
N ASP A 183 -11.37 -2.37 -15.64
CA ASP A 183 -11.73 -2.89 -16.96
C ASP A 183 -10.47 -3.30 -17.74
N LYS A 184 -9.45 -2.41 -17.78
CA LYS A 184 -8.15 -2.72 -18.37
C LYS A 184 -7.50 -3.93 -17.70
N LEU A 185 -7.57 -4.01 -16.38
CA LEU A 185 -7.04 -5.16 -15.63
C LEU A 185 -7.73 -6.47 -16.06
N THR A 186 -9.05 -6.45 -16.19
CA THR A 186 -9.85 -7.61 -16.62
C THR A 186 -9.50 -8.04 -18.03
N LEU A 187 -9.30 -7.11 -18.95
CA LEU A 187 -8.81 -7.41 -20.31
C LEU A 187 -7.42 -8.07 -20.28
N GLN A 188 -6.54 -7.63 -19.38
CA GLN A 188 -5.22 -8.26 -19.20
C GLN A 188 -5.35 -9.68 -18.62
N MET A 189 -6.19 -9.89 -17.60
CA MET A 189 -6.38 -11.21 -16.99
C MET A 189 -6.87 -12.25 -17.99
N ASN A 190 -7.68 -11.86 -18.99
CA ASN A 190 -8.15 -12.80 -20.02
C ASN A 190 -7.03 -13.30 -20.95
N LYS A 191 -5.92 -12.58 -21.06
CA LYS A 191 -4.77 -12.95 -21.89
C LYS A 191 -3.76 -13.86 -21.19
N VAL A 192 -3.84 -13.94 -19.86
CA VAL A 192 -2.89 -14.67 -19.02
C VAL A 192 -2.90 -16.17 -19.37
N SER A 193 -1.70 -16.72 -19.57
CA SER A 193 -1.53 -18.13 -19.93
C SER A 193 -1.46 -19.02 -18.68
N ASP A 194 -2.37 -19.99 -18.56
CA ASP A 194 -2.35 -20.94 -17.44
C ASP A 194 -1.05 -21.77 -17.41
N LYS A 195 -0.47 -22.06 -18.58
CA LYS A 195 0.83 -22.74 -18.70
C LYS A 195 1.96 -21.87 -18.15
N ASN A 196 1.96 -20.58 -18.45
CA ASN A 196 2.95 -19.63 -17.90
C ASN A 196 2.82 -19.52 -16.39
N LEU A 197 1.59 -19.38 -15.88
CA LEU A 197 1.32 -19.33 -14.44
C LEU A 197 1.83 -20.57 -13.73
N LYS A 198 1.53 -21.76 -14.25
CA LYS A 198 2.03 -23.01 -13.70
C LYS A 198 3.56 -23.03 -13.64
N ASN A 199 4.23 -22.69 -14.74
CA ASN A 199 5.69 -22.73 -14.83
C ASN A 199 6.37 -21.71 -13.89
N ASP A 200 5.83 -20.49 -13.77
CA ASP A 200 6.42 -19.44 -12.91
C ASP A 200 6.09 -19.65 -11.43
N LEU A 201 4.89 -20.17 -11.10
CA LEU A 201 4.44 -20.30 -9.71
C LEU A 201 4.85 -21.61 -9.05
N THR A 202 4.73 -22.76 -9.72
CA THR A 202 4.97 -24.08 -9.10
C THR A 202 6.31 -24.18 -8.35
N PRO A 203 7.44 -23.65 -8.86
CA PRO A 203 8.72 -23.67 -8.13
C PRO A 203 8.78 -22.78 -6.88
N LEU A 204 7.84 -21.85 -6.70
CA LEU A 204 7.83 -20.86 -5.63
C LEU A 204 7.05 -21.33 -4.39
N PHE A 205 6.44 -22.52 -4.41
CA PHE A 205 5.65 -23.07 -3.31
C PHE A 205 6.20 -24.40 -2.82
N VAL A 206 6.22 -24.58 -1.50
CA VAL A 206 6.51 -25.87 -0.89
C VAL A 206 5.28 -26.79 -0.95
N ASP A 207 4.10 -26.26 -0.65
CA ASP A 207 2.83 -27.00 -0.77
C ASP A 207 2.36 -27.07 -2.23
N GLN A 208 2.70 -28.19 -2.88
CA GLN A 208 2.35 -28.48 -4.26
C GLN A 208 0.84 -28.69 -4.47
N LYS A 209 0.13 -29.17 -3.44
CA LYS A 209 -1.33 -29.38 -3.52
C LYS A 209 -2.07 -28.06 -3.48
N PHE A 210 -1.65 -27.14 -2.60
CA PHE A 210 -2.17 -25.79 -2.54
C PHE A 210 -2.04 -25.08 -3.89
N ILE A 211 -0.83 -25.01 -4.45
CA ILE A 211 -0.62 -24.26 -5.70
C ILE A 211 -1.34 -24.90 -6.89
N SER A 212 -1.43 -26.24 -6.93
CA SER A 212 -2.22 -26.92 -7.97
C SER A 212 -3.72 -26.56 -7.90
N ASN A 213 -4.28 -26.46 -6.69
CA ASN A 213 -5.68 -26.04 -6.51
C ASN A 213 -5.86 -24.55 -6.82
N TRP A 214 -4.90 -23.70 -6.45
CA TRP A 214 -4.93 -22.28 -6.76
C TRP A 214 -4.92 -22.05 -8.28
N LEU A 215 -4.02 -22.72 -9.01
CA LEU A 215 -3.92 -22.65 -10.48
C LEU A 215 -5.19 -23.12 -11.18
N LYS A 216 -5.96 -24.03 -10.58
CA LYS A 216 -7.24 -24.48 -11.16
C LYS A 216 -8.35 -23.41 -11.04
N ASN A 217 -8.29 -22.57 -10.00
CA ASN A 217 -9.40 -21.69 -9.61
C ASN A 217 -9.06 -20.20 -9.71
N TRP A 218 -7.88 -19.83 -10.22
CA TRP A 218 -7.39 -18.45 -10.14
C TRP A 218 -8.29 -17.44 -10.88
N ARG A 219 -8.85 -17.80 -12.04
CA ARG A 219 -9.75 -16.90 -12.81
C ARG A 219 -11.07 -16.64 -12.08
N GLU A 220 -11.71 -17.70 -11.58
CA GLU A 220 -12.92 -17.58 -10.75
C GLU A 220 -12.64 -16.78 -9.47
N SER A 221 -11.47 -17.01 -8.86
CA SER A 221 -11.01 -16.22 -7.71
C SER A 221 -10.83 -14.76 -8.08
N TYR A 222 -10.24 -14.45 -9.24
CA TYR A 222 -10.09 -13.09 -9.73
C TYR A 222 -11.46 -12.40 -9.89
N PHE A 223 -12.42 -13.00 -10.61
CA PHE A 223 -13.73 -12.38 -10.81
C PHE A 223 -14.50 -12.21 -9.50
N ARG A 224 -14.47 -13.23 -8.62
CA ARG A 224 -15.06 -13.12 -7.29
C ARG A 224 -14.46 -11.95 -6.51
N LEU A 225 -13.14 -11.83 -6.49
CA LEU A 225 -12.45 -10.76 -5.78
C LEU A 225 -12.67 -9.39 -6.42
N LEU A 226 -12.73 -9.31 -7.75
CA LEU A 226 -13.04 -8.09 -8.49
C LEU A 226 -14.42 -7.55 -8.11
N ASN A 227 -15.41 -8.43 -7.99
CA ASN A 227 -16.76 -8.06 -7.57
C ASN A 227 -16.82 -7.51 -6.13
N GLU A 228 -15.80 -7.76 -5.30
CA GLU A 228 -15.69 -7.16 -3.97
C GLU A 228 -15.21 -5.69 -4.02
N TYR A 229 -14.62 -5.25 -5.14
CA TYR A 229 -14.30 -3.84 -5.42
C TYR A 229 -15.52 -3.14 -6.00
N LYS A 230 -16.52 -2.87 -5.15
CA LYS A 230 -17.66 -2.04 -5.54
C LYS A 230 -17.18 -0.66 -5.98
N ILE A 231 -17.66 -0.18 -7.12
CA ILE A 231 -17.27 1.12 -7.66
C ILE A 231 -18.54 1.95 -7.78
N HIS A 232 -18.51 3.14 -7.18
CA HIS A 232 -19.66 4.02 -7.09
C HIS A 232 -19.36 5.38 -7.72
N THR A 233 -20.34 5.95 -8.39
CA THR A 233 -20.29 7.31 -8.93
C THR A 233 -20.96 8.27 -7.95
N ILE A 234 -20.18 9.15 -7.33
CA ILE A 234 -20.68 10.10 -6.34
C ILE A 234 -21.51 11.18 -7.01
N LYS A 235 -22.77 11.31 -6.59
CA LYS A 235 -23.71 12.31 -7.11
C LYS A 235 -23.74 13.56 -6.24
N ASN A 236 -24.09 13.42 -4.97
CA ASN A 236 -24.19 14.54 -4.05
C ASN A 236 -24.05 14.10 -2.58
N LEU A 237 -23.62 15.04 -1.72
CA LEU A 237 -23.65 14.85 -0.28
C LEU A 237 -25.11 14.83 0.22
N GLU A 238 -25.45 13.79 0.97
CA GLU A 238 -26.74 13.59 1.62
C GLU A 238 -26.75 14.31 2.98
N SER A 239 -25.94 13.81 3.93
CA SER A 239 -25.87 14.29 5.32
C SER A 239 -24.46 14.17 5.90
N VAL A 240 -24.21 14.86 7.02
CA VAL A 240 -22.98 14.79 7.79
C VAL A 240 -23.30 14.43 9.23
N GLY A 241 -23.02 13.18 9.61
CA GLY A 241 -23.11 12.75 10.99
C GLY A 241 -21.82 13.08 11.75
N ILE A 242 -21.93 13.75 12.88
CA ILE A 242 -20.83 13.91 13.83
C ILE A 242 -21.17 13.03 15.03
N SER A 243 -20.26 12.16 15.45
CA SER A 243 -20.38 11.34 16.67
C SER A 243 -19.15 11.47 17.57
N ARG A 244 -19.33 11.19 18.86
CA ARG A 244 -18.26 11.07 19.86
C ARG A 244 -18.43 9.73 20.55
N ASP A 245 -17.41 8.90 20.43
CA ASP A 245 -17.39 7.58 21.04
C ASP A 245 -16.10 7.43 21.86
N PHE A 246 -16.22 6.84 23.05
CA PHE A 246 -15.04 6.47 23.82
C PHE A 246 -14.34 5.31 23.11
N ASN A 247 -13.06 5.48 22.79
CA ASN A 247 -12.29 4.46 22.10
C ASN A 247 -11.28 3.83 23.07
N MET A 248 -11.45 2.54 23.33
CA MET A 248 -10.60 1.77 24.25
C MET A 248 -9.14 1.65 23.76
N ASP A 249 -8.88 1.70 22.45
CA ASP A 249 -7.52 1.57 21.90
C ASP A 249 -6.65 2.80 22.14
N VAL A 250 -7.28 3.97 22.32
CA VAL A 250 -6.59 5.25 22.62
C VAL A 250 -6.88 5.73 24.03
N PHE A 251 -7.72 5.02 24.79
CA PHE A 251 -8.22 5.44 26.11
C PHE A 251 -8.70 6.91 26.13
N SER A 252 -9.29 7.34 25.02
CA SER A 252 -9.73 8.72 24.81
C SER A 252 -11.02 8.75 23.99
N ASP A 253 -11.71 9.88 24.06
CA ASP A 253 -12.79 10.15 23.13
C ASP A 253 -12.24 10.30 21.71
N VAL A 254 -12.96 9.72 20.74
CA VAL A 254 -12.71 9.90 19.32
C VAL A 254 -13.94 10.52 18.69
N PHE A 255 -13.73 11.64 18.01
CA PHE A 255 -14.76 12.29 17.21
C PHE A 255 -14.74 11.68 15.81
N SER A 256 -15.89 11.22 15.35
CA SER A 256 -16.09 10.70 14.00
C SER A 256 -16.92 11.67 13.19
N PHE A 257 -16.46 12.01 11.99
CA PHE A 257 -17.17 12.81 11.01
C PHE A 257 -17.51 11.92 9.82
N ILE A 258 -18.79 11.62 9.67
CA ILE A 258 -19.33 10.66 8.70
C ILE A 258 -20.08 11.44 7.63
N TYR A 259 -19.56 11.44 6.41
CA TYR A 259 -20.20 12.07 5.26
C TYR A 259 -20.92 10.99 4.45
N TRP A 260 -22.23 11.08 4.32
CA TRP A 260 -23.03 10.17 3.49
C TRP A 260 -23.26 10.78 2.12
N PHE A 261 -23.03 10.00 1.07
CA PHE A 261 -23.18 10.42 -0.31
C PHE A 261 -24.14 9.50 -1.04
N ASN A 262 -25.04 10.11 -1.81
CA ASN A 262 -25.83 9.40 -2.80
C ASN A 262 -24.98 9.13 -4.04
N THR A 263 -25.23 7.99 -4.65
CA THR A 263 -24.53 7.55 -5.86
C THR A 263 -25.46 7.53 -7.06
N GLU A 264 -24.90 7.44 -8.28
CA GLU A 264 -25.70 7.22 -9.49
C GLU A 264 -26.32 5.81 -9.50
N GLU A 265 -25.73 4.86 -8.78
CA GLU A 265 -26.17 3.48 -8.63
C GLU A 265 -27.27 3.31 -7.57
N GLU A 266 -27.91 4.40 -7.12
CA GLU A 266 -28.96 4.46 -6.09
C GLU A 266 -28.53 3.81 -4.75
N SER A 267 -27.23 3.79 -4.48
CA SER A 267 -26.64 3.33 -3.23
C SER A 267 -26.22 4.52 -2.35
N SER A 268 -25.99 4.27 -1.06
CA SER A 268 -25.40 5.25 -0.15
C SER A 268 -24.03 4.77 0.30
N VAL A 269 -23.03 5.64 0.15
CA VAL A 269 -21.63 5.39 0.54
C VAL A 269 -21.18 6.44 1.54
N ARG A 270 -20.10 6.16 2.28
CA ARG A 270 -19.63 7.11 3.28
C ARG A 270 -18.12 7.28 3.39
N VAL A 271 -17.71 8.49 3.74
CA VAL A 271 -16.33 8.83 4.10
C VAL A 271 -16.30 9.17 5.58
N VAL A 272 -15.40 8.56 6.34
CA VAL A 272 -15.33 8.67 7.80
C VAL A 272 -13.96 9.19 8.22
N TYR A 273 -13.94 10.37 8.83
CA TYR A 273 -12.74 10.93 9.46
C TYR A 273 -12.81 10.71 10.96
N ARG A 274 -11.68 10.29 11.55
CA ARG A 274 -11.57 10.02 12.99
C ARG A 274 -10.47 10.87 13.58
N ILE A 275 -10.77 11.61 14.65
CA ILE A 275 -9.81 12.49 15.31
C ILE A 275 -9.91 12.34 16.82
N SER A 276 -8.78 12.35 17.51
CA SER A 276 -8.78 12.31 18.98
C SER A 276 -9.35 13.60 19.56
N ASP A 277 -10.03 13.48 20.68
CA ASP A 277 -10.56 14.57 21.47
C ASP A 277 -9.59 15.72 21.77
N TYR A 278 -8.29 15.45 21.86
CA TYR A 278 -7.26 16.49 22.05
C TYR A 278 -7.40 17.64 21.04
N TRP A 279 -7.65 17.33 19.76
CA TRP A 279 -7.83 18.34 18.72
C TRP A 279 -9.04 19.24 18.97
N ILE A 280 -10.08 18.72 19.63
CA ILE A 280 -11.31 19.44 19.91
C ILE A 280 -11.23 20.19 21.25
N ASN A 281 -10.65 19.57 22.27
CA ASN A 281 -10.66 20.08 23.64
C ASN A 281 -9.60 21.18 23.89
N PHE A 282 -8.51 21.21 23.14
CA PHE A 282 -7.40 22.15 23.35
C PHE A 282 -7.26 23.19 22.22
N ARG A 283 -6.79 24.40 22.57
CA ARG A 283 -6.63 25.53 21.63
C ARG A 283 -5.67 25.25 20.48
N ASP A 284 -4.70 24.36 20.68
CA ASP A 284 -3.73 23.97 19.65
C ASP A 284 -4.41 23.37 18.41
N GLY A 285 -5.60 22.77 18.61
CA GLY A 285 -6.44 22.26 17.54
C GLY A 285 -7.49 23.25 17.01
N ASP A 286 -7.45 24.54 17.37
CA ASP A 286 -8.40 25.52 16.83
C ASP A 286 -8.11 25.79 15.34
N LEU A 287 -9.06 25.59 14.45
CA LEU A 287 -8.90 25.85 13.02
C LEU A 287 -9.34 27.27 12.65
N ALA A 288 -8.55 27.95 11.82
CA ALA A 288 -8.88 29.24 11.22
C ALA A 288 -9.53 29.04 9.83
N ILE A 289 -10.58 28.22 9.79
CA ILE A 289 -11.37 27.92 8.60
C ILE A 289 -12.79 28.40 8.86
N ASP A 290 -13.40 29.05 7.87
CA ASP A 290 -14.80 29.46 7.94
C ASP A 290 -15.72 28.25 7.75
N VAL A 291 -16.80 28.21 8.52
CA VAL A 291 -17.81 27.15 8.41
C VAL A 291 -18.52 27.28 7.06
N ASP A 292 -18.57 26.19 6.30
CA ASP A 292 -19.37 26.12 5.09
C ASP A 292 -20.86 26.06 5.45
N LYS A 293 -21.57 27.17 5.22
CA LYS A 293 -23.01 27.29 5.51
C LYS A 293 -23.86 26.26 4.79
N LYS A 294 -23.45 25.79 3.60
CA LYS A 294 -24.19 24.74 2.88
C LYS A 294 -24.08 23.38 3.55
N LEU A 295 -23.01 23.17 4.31
CA LEU A 295 -22.78 21.95 5.07
C LEU A 295 -23.53 21.98 6.40
N GLU A 296 -23.66 23.15 7.01
CA GLU A 296 -24.28 23.36 8.33
C GLU A 296 -25.70 22.80 8.40
N ASP A 297 -26.52 23.04 7.39
CA ASP A 297 -27.91 22.54 7.32
C ASP A 297 -27.99 21.00 7.18
N LYS A 298 -26.87 20.34 6.85
CA LYS A 298 -26.75 18.89 6.68
C LYS A 298 -26.07 18.20 7.87
N MET A 299 -25.64 18.96 8.89
CA MET A 299 -24.91 18.42 10.04
C MET A 299 -25.86 17.92 11.12
N GLU A 300 -25.71 16.65 11.46
CA GLU A 300 -26.41 16.00 12.55
C GLU A 300 -25.45 15.66 13.68
N PHE A 301 -25.90 15.95 14.88
CA PHE A 301 -25.07 15.99 16.07
C PHE A 301 -25.46 14.85 17.03
N ASN A 302 -24.82 13.68 16.92
CA ASN A 302 -25.15 12.46 17.66
C ASN A 302 -24.25 12.23 18.88
N GLY A 303 -24.71 12.61 20.08
CA GLY A 303 -24.06 12.29 21.35
C GLY A 303 -24.67 13.00 22.56
N ASN A 304 -24.61 12.38 23.74
CA ASN A 304 -25.13 12.97 24.99
C ASN A 304 -24.30 14.21 25.39
N GLY A 305 -24.97 15.34 25.67
CA GLY A 305 -24.35 16.53 26.28
C GLY A 305 -23.83 17.61 25.33
N TRP A 306 -24.08 17.52 24.02
CA TRP A 306 -23.58 18.48 23.02
C TRP A 306 -24.32 19.83 23.01
N SER A 307 -25.42 19.92 23.75
CA SER A 307 -26.40 21.02 23.74
C SER A 307 -26.03 22.24 24.59
N SER A 308 -24.87 22.27 25.26
CA SER A 308 -24.60 23.31 26.28
C SER A 308 -23.51 24.33 25.95
N ARG A 309 -22.73 24.20 24.86
CA ARG A 309 -21.63 25.14 24.54
C ARG A 309 -21.52 25.48 23.03
N PRO A 310 -21.95 26.68 22.59
CA PRO A 310 -21.89 27.11 21.18
C PRO A 310 -20.49 27.05 20.57
N THR A 311 -19.46 27.44 21.33
CA THR A 311 -18.06 27.45 20.86
C THR A 311 -17.52 26.06 20.52
N PHE A 312 -18.04 25.02 21.17
CA PHE A 312 -17.65 23.64 20.93
C PHE A 312 -18.25 23.12 19.62
N GLN A 313 -19.53 23.42 19.36
CA GLN A 313 -20.18 23.07 18.10
C GLN A 313 -19.53 23.79 16.92
N ASP A 314 -19.20 25.08 17.06
CA ASP A 314 -18.50 25.83 16.01
C ASP A 314 -17.16 25.19 15.65
N LYS A 315 -16.40 24.72 16.64
CA LYS A 315 -15.15 24.00 16.38
C LYS A 315 -15.38 22.71 15.59
N LEU A 316 -16.37 21.90 15.98
CA LEU A 316 -16.73 20.69 15.23
C LEU A 316 -17.17 21.02 13.80
N LYS A 317 -17.96 22.07 13.59
CA LYS A 317 -18.36 22.54 12.25
C LYS A 317 -17.15 22.90 11.38
N ARG A 318 -16.13 23.57 11.93
CA ARG A 318 -14.90 23.91 11.20
C ARG A 318 -14.11 22.65 10.79
N TYR A 319 -14.01 21.66 11.66
CA TYR A 319 -13.42 20.36 11.31
C TYR A 319 -14.23 19.65 10.23
N ALA A 320 -15.56 19.68 10.33
CA ALA A 320 -16.43 19.11 9.32
C ALA A 320 -16.21 19.78 7.94
N THR A 321 -16.09 21.10 7.90
CA THR A 321 -15.76 21.83 6.68
C THR A 321 -14.38 21.43 6.12
N LEU A 322 -13.33 21.37 6.96
CA LEU A 322 -12.00 20.94 6.52
C LEU A 322 -12.02 19.54 5.90
N PHE A 323 -12.67 18.58 6.56
CA PHE A 323 -12.73 17.21 6.08
C PHE A 323 -13.60 17.07 4.83
N TYR A 324 -14.70 17.80 4.73
CA TYR A 324 -15.49 17.85 3.50
C TYR A 324 -14.67 18.39 2.32
N GLN A 325 -13.89 19.46 2.51
CA GLN A 325 -13.00 19.99 1.47
C GLN A 325 -11.96 18.96 1.00
N LYS A 326 -11.41 18.16 1.92
CA LYS A 326 -10.49 17.05 1.57
C LYS A 326 -11.19 15.96 0.76
N THR A 327 -12.42 15.61 1.13
CA THR A 327 -13.26 14.64 0.40
C THR A 327 -13.59 15.13 -1.01
N GLU A 328 -14.00 16.40 -1.16
CA GLU A 328 -14.28 17.01 -2.48
C GLU A 328 -13.04 17.02 -3.37
N LYS A 329 -11.86 17.31 -2.81
CA LYS A 329 -10.60 17.26 -3.56
C LYS A 329 -10.28 15.83 -4.02
N TYR A 330 -10.51 14.83 -3.16
CA TYR A 330 -10.37 13.42 -3.52
C TYR A 330 -11.32 13.02 -4.66
N PHE A 331 -12.61 13.35 -4.56
CA PHE A 331 -13.57 13.04 -5.62
C PHE A 331 -13.24 13.75 -6.94
N LYS A 332 -12.81 15.02 -6.92
CA LYS A 332 -12.35 15.68 -8.15
C LYS A 332 -11.16 14.97 -8.79
N LYS A 333 -10.23 14.46 -7.97
CA LYS A 333 -9.05 13.71 -8.43
C LYS A 333 -9.44 12.36 -9.05
N THR A 334 -10.50 11.72 -8.56
CA THR A 334 -10.98 10.41 -9.02
C THR A 334 -12.20 10.48 -9.93
N ASN A 335 -12.46 11.62 -10.60
CA ASN A 335 -13.65 11.83 -11.45
C ASN A 335 -14.99 11.48 -10.77
N HIS A 336 -15.11 11.78 -9.48
CA HIS A 336 -16.24 11.46 -8.61
C HIS A 336 -16.48 9.95 -8.44
N ILE A 337 -15.41 9.15 -8.55
CA ILE A 337 -15.50 7.69 -8.45
C ILE A 337 -14.90 7.25 -7.12
N MET A 338 -15.65 6.45 -6.37
CA MET A 338 -15.24 5.90 -5.10
C MET A 338 -15.16 4.37 -5.18
N LEU A 339 -14.04 3.82 -4.69
CA LEU A 339 -13.88 2.38 -4.52
C LEU A 339 -14.30 1.98 -3.10
N GLY A 340 -15.19 1.00 -3.01
CA GLY A 340 -15.78 0.49 -1.79
C GLY A 340 -16.96 1.32 -1.29
N ASP A 341 -17.72 0.76 -0.34
CA ASP A 341 -18.88 1.42 0.27
C ASP A 341 -18.47 2.45 1.34
N VAL A 342 -17.24 2.31 1.87
CA VAL A 342 -16.75 3.10 3.01
C VAL A 342 -15.27 3.42 2.85
N ILE A 343 -14.91 4.69 3.00
CA ILE A 343 -13.53 5.14 3.23
C ILE A 343 -13.40 5.55 4.70
N ILE A 344 -12.40 5.04 5.42
CA ILE A 344 -12.16 5.36 6.84
C ILE A 344 -10.71 5.81 7.02
N THR A 345 -10.51 6.93 7.70
CA THR A 345 -9.18 7.39 8.08
C THR A 345 -8.65 6.65 9.30
N LYS A 346 -7.32 6.62 9.46
CA LYS A 346 -6.67 6.42 10.76
C LYS A 346 -7.18 7.46 11.76
N VAL A 347 -7.07 7.14 13.04
CA VAL A 347 -7.35 8.13 14.11
C VAL A 347 -6.23 9.16 14.11
N ILE A 348 -6.59 10.41 13.84
CA ILE A 348 -5.67 11.55 13.79
C ILE A 348 -5.43 12.05 15.22
N ARG A 349 -4.18 12.05 15.67
CA ARG A 349 -3.73 12.46 17.01
C ARG A 349 -2.74 13.63 16.93
N MET A 350 -2.68 14.45 17.97
CA MET A 350 -1.60 15.46 18.13
C MET A 350 -0.40 14.91 18.91
N THR A 351 -0.60 13.86 19.71
CA THR A 351 0.41 13.29 20.60
C THR A 351 0.83 11.90 20.14
N ALA A 352 2.13 11.60 20.22
CA ALA A 352 2.68 10.30 19.86
C ALA A 352 2.70 9.26 21.00
N ASP A 353 2.19 9.61 22.17
CA ASP A 353 2.17 8.69 23.32
C ASP A 353 1.37 7.42 23.00
N ASN A 354 2.00 6.26 23.21
CA ASN A 354 1.44 4.94 22.91
C ASN A 354 0.85 4.82 21.48
N LEU A 355 1.51 5.43 20.49
CA LEU A 355 1.02 5.49 19.11
C LEU A 355 0.96 4.10 18.45
N ASN A 356 -0.24 3.65 18.10
CA ASN A 356 -0.43 2.51 17.22
C ASN A 356 -0.45 2.95 15.74
N GLN A 357 0.71 2.94 15.08
CA GLN A 357 0.88 3.42 13.69
C GLN A 357 0.02 2.69 12.64
N LYS A 358 -0.53 1.51 12.95
CA LYS A 358 -1.45 0.78 12.06
C LYS A 358 -2.83 1.44 12.04
N GLU A 359 -3.27 1.97 13.17
CA GLU A 359 -4.63 2.49 13.37
C GLU A 359 -4.66 4.02 13.52
N GLN A 360 -3.50 4.63 13.76
CA GLN A 360 -3.37 6.01 14.20
C GLN A 360 -2.27 6.73 13.42
N ILE A 361 -2.43 8.04 13.28
CA ILE A 361 -1.45 8.94 12.67
C ILE A 361 -1.29 10.18 13.55
N VAL A 362 -0.05 10.65 13.71
CA VAL A 362 0.24 11.89 14.46
C VAL A 362 0.48 13.01 13.48
N LEU A 363 -0.31 14.07 13.61
CA LEU A 363 -0.18 15.27 12.78
C LEU A 363 -0.11 16.50 13.68
N ASN A 364 0.69 17.47 13.28
CA ASN A 364 0.53 18.84 13.78
C ASN A 364 -0.53 19.57 12.93
N LYS A 365 -0.97 20.75 13.39
CA LYS A 365 -2.00 21.54 12.70
C LYS A 365 -1.65 21.84 11.24
N SER A 366 -0.41 22.20 10.96
CA SER A 366 0.05 22.49 9.59
C SER A 366 -0.09 21.26 8.69
N ALA A 367 0.34 20.09 9.18
CA ALA A 367 0.26 18.83 8.44
C ALA A 367 -1.19 18.40 8.21
N LEU A 368 -2.07 18.55 9.20
CA LEU A 368 -3.51 18.28 9.05
C LEU A 368 -4.15 19.18 7.99
N LEU A 369 -3.75 20.46 7.90
CA LEU A 369 -4.25 21.37 6.88
C LEU A 369 -3.76 20.97 5.48
N SER A 370 -2.48 20.61 5.33
CA SER A 370 -1.86 20.32 4.03
C SER A 370 -2.14 18.92 3.48
N CYS A 371 -2.37 17.92 4.33
CA CYS A 371 -2.53 16.52 3.89
C CYS A 371 -3.80 16.32 3.05
N GLU A 372 -3.80 15.30 2.21
CA GLU A 372 -4.95 14.86 1.42
C GLU A 372 -5.68 13.71 2.14
N LEU A 373 -6.88 13.35 1.69
CA LEU A 373 -7.60 12.20 2.25
C LEU A 373 -6.78 10.91 2.11
N ASP A 374 -6.07 10.74 0.98
CA ASP A 374 -5.22 9.58 0.71
C ASP A 374 -4.13 9.36 1.79
N ASP A 375 -3.59 10.44 2.36
CA ASP A 375 -2.56 10.41 3.41
C ASP A 375 -3.10 9.91 4.76
N LEU A 376 -4.42 10.00 4.94
CA LEU A 376 -5.11 9.71 6.19
C LEU A 376 -5.70 8.30 6.23
N LEU A 377 -5.70 7.57 5.11
CA LEU A 377 -6.35 6.27 5.02
C LEU A 377 -5.64 5.21 5.88
N LYS A 378 -6.45 4.25 6.34
CA LYS A 378 -6.01 3.12 7.17
C LYS A 378 -5.07 2.16 6.43
#